data_AF-A0A662PPS5-F1
#
_entry.id   AF-A0A662PPS5-F1
#
_cell.length_a   1.000
_cell.length_b   1.000
_cell.length_c   1.000
_cell.angle_alpha   90.00
_cell.angle_beta   90.00
_cell.angle_gamma   90.00
#
_symmetry.space_group_name_H-M   'P 1'
#
loop_
_entity.id
_entity.type
_entity.pdbx_description
1 polymer ?
#
loop_
_entity_poly.entity_id
_entity_poly.type
_entity_poly.pdbx_seq_one_letter_code
_entity_poly.pdbx_strand_id
1 'polypeptide(L)'
;MEIEKIIQAVLEDGEITAKPDEISLKYLGKGYGVREDERIKYSPIEALYLTEIGKMEISDGSGGKLSFQELLRRLRQKDPNIWRDYVVYRDLRKRRYVVKEGFGKELRFRVFERGKYGKEPAKYLVVPIFEGRDVPIKKLEEWMAISRKMRKELVIAVVDRRNEVIYYKASLVDLRNV
;
A
#
# COMPACT_ATOMS: atom_id res chain seq x y z
N MET A 1 3.79 24.83 21.85
CA MET A 1 3.27 23.73 21.00
C MET A 1 3.77 23.98 19.60
N GLU A 2 4.77 23.24 19.12
CA GLU A 2 5.11 23.27 17.70
C GLU A 2 3.93 22.66 16.92
N ILE A 3 3.42 23.41 15.95
CA ILE A 3 2.42 22.89 15.01
C ILE A 3 3.16 21.84 14.19
N GLU A 4 2.79 20.56 14.36
CA GLU A 4 3.41 19.49 13.60
C GLU A 4 3.10 19.72 12.11
N LYS A 5 4.14 20.01 11.32
CA LYS A 5 3.99 20.22 9.87
C LYS A 5 3.37 18.96 9.24
N ILE A 6 2.41 19.14 8.35
CA ILE A 6 1.74 18.08 7.59
C ILE A 6 2.05 18.24 6.10
N ILE A 7 1.98 17.14 5.35
CA ILE A 7 2.19 17.14 3.91
C ILE A 7 1.02 17.85 3.24
N GLN A 8 1.31 18.85 2.40
CA GLN A 8 0.33 19.51 1.56
C GLN A 8 0.40 18.91 0.16
N ALA A 9 -0.64 18.17 -0.22
CA ALA A 9 -0.72 17.47 -1.51
C ALA A 9 -1.90 17.97 -2.35
N VAL A 10 -1.81 17.77 -3.66
CA VAL A 10 -2.85 18.11 -4.62
C VAL A 10 -3.25 16.85 -5.39
N LEU A 11 -4.56 16.64 -5.54
CA LEU A 11 -5.14 15.64 -6.43
C LEU A 11 -5.56 16.32 -7.74
N GLU A 12 -4.81 16.07 -8.80
CA GLU A 12 -5.05 16.61 -10.14
C GLU A 12 -4.84 15.49 -11.18
N ASP A 13 -5.73 15.37 -12.16
CA ASP A 13 -5.72 14.31 -13.19
C ASP A 13 -5.63 12.86 -12.67
N GLY A 14 -5.94 12.64 -11.40
CA GLY A 14 -5.82 11.33 -10.76
C GLY A 14 -4.48 11.06 -10.08
N GLU A 15 -3.56 12.00 -10.13
CA GLU A 15 -2.27 11.92 -9.47
C GLU A 15 -2.31 12.71 -8.17
N ILE A 16 -1.71 12.14 -7.12
CA ILE A 16 -1.60 12.79 -5.82
C ILE A 16 -0.15 13.18 -5.64
N THR A 17 0.14 14.48 -5.69
CA THR A 17 1.52 14.97 -5.66
C THR A 17 1.71 16.04 -4.60
N ALA A 18 2.92 16.14 -4.05
CA ALA A 18 3.32 17.19 -3.13
C ALA A 18 4.67 17.78 -3.56
N LYS A 19 4.95 19.02 -3.16
CA LYS A 19 6.29 19.60 -3.31
C LYS A 19 7.28 18.89 -2.37
N PRO A 20 8.55 18.75 -2.77
CA PRO A 20 9.61 18.21 -1.92
C PRO A 20 10.04 19.26 -0.90
N ASP A 21 9.38 19.26 0.26
CA ASP A 21 9.72 20.08 1.41
C ASP A 21 10.26 19.20 2.56
N GLU A 22 10.61 19.81 3.68
CA GLU A 22 11.14 19.10 4.85
C GLU A 22 10.25 17.93 5.30
N ILE A 23 8.92 18.12 5.32
CA ILE A 23 8.00 17.10 5.84
C ILE A 23 7.78 15.99 4.81
N SER A 24 7.58 16.33 3.55
CA SER A 24 7.35 15.34 2.49
C SER A 24 8.60 14.50 2.23
N LEU A 25 9.80 15.10 2.29
CA LEU A 25 11.08 14.36 2.23
C LEU A 25 11.29 13.45 3.45
N LYS A 26 10.88 13.88 4.65
CA LYS A 26 10.91 13.03 5.85
C LYS A 26 10.02 11.79 5.69
N TYR A 27 8.82 11.93 5.12
CA TYR A 27 7.94 10.78 4.86
C TYR A 27 8.41 9.93 3.68
N LEU A 28 9.06 10.53 2.68
CA LEU A 28 9.75 9.80 1.62
C LEU A 28 10.81 8.84 2.17
N GLY A 29 11.63 9.30 3.14
CA GLY A 29 12.58 8.45 3.85
C GLY A 29 11.94 7.30 4.65
N LYS A 30 10.68 7.46 5.08
CA LYS A 30 9.86 6.40 5.71
C LYS A 30 9.15 5.48 4.70
N GLY A 31 9.45 5.66 3.42
CA GLY A 31 8.93 4.85 2.32
C GLY A 31 7.52 5.23 1.87
N TYR A 32 7.06 6.45 2.09
CA TYR A 32 5.82 6.96 1.52
C TYR A 32 6.11 7.80 0.26
N GLY A 33 5.39 7.51 -0.82
CA GLY A 33 5.56 8.20 -2.08
C GLY A 33 6.83 7.81 -2.83
N VAL A 34 7.00 8.39 -4.01
CA VAL A 34 8.10 8.22 -4.94
C VAL A 34 8.47 9.60 -5.46
N ARG A 35 9.77 9.89 -5.52
CA ARG A 35 10.24 11.17 -6.07
C ARG A 35 10.23 11.08 -7.60
N GLU A 36 9.53 12.02 -8.23
CA GLU A 36 9.50 12.23 -9.68
C GLU A 36 9.87 13.69 -9.93
N ASP A 37 11.09 13.93 -10.39
CA ASP A 37 11.66 15.25 -10.63
C ASP A 37 11.49 16.24 -9.45
N GLU A 38 10.64 17.25 -9.66
CA GLU A 38 10.35 18.34 -8.74
C GLU A 38 9.15 18.05 -7.82
N ARG A 39 8.62 16.82 -7.81
CA ARG A 39 7.46 16.42 -7.01
C ARG A 39 7.67 15.09 -6.30
N ILE A 40 6.87 14.85 -5.28
CA ILE A 40 6.71 13.54 -4.65
C ILE A 40 5.31 13.05 -4.98
N LYS A 41 5.23 11.95 -5.69
CA LYS A 41 3.98 11.28 -6.05
C LYS A 41 3.63 10.24 -5.00
N TYR A 42 2.36 10.19 -4.61
CA TYR A 42 1.83 9.22 -3.66
C TYR A 42 0.84 8.30 -4.37
N SER A 43 0.92 7.01 -4.07
CA SER A 43 -0.13 6.09 -4.46
C SER A 43 -1.45 6.48 -3.77
N PRO A 44 -2.61 6.17 -4.38
CA PRO A 44 -3.92 6.36 -3.76
C PRO A 44 -4.04 5.82 -2.33
N ILE A 45 -3.39 4.69 -2.06
CA ILE A 45 -3.44 4.01 -0.76
C ILE A 45 -2.55 4.71 0.27
N GLU A 46 -1.36 5.17 -0.13
CA GLU A 46 -0.49 5.99 0.72
C GLU A 46 -1.19 7.28 1.14
N ALA A 47 -1.86 7.94 0.19
CA ALA A 47 -2.60 9.18 0.41
C ALA A 47 -3.76 9.00 1.40
N LEU A 48 -4.57 7.94 1.22
CA LEU A 48 -5.63 7.59 2.17
C LEU A 48 -5.09 7.38 3.58
N TYR A 49 -4.01 6.62 3.72
CA TYR A 49 -3.42 6.34 5.02
C TYR A 49 -2.85 7.60 5.68
N LEU A 50 -2.06 8.39 4.96
CA LEU A 50 -1.49 9.63 5.50
C LEU A 50 -2.57 10.66 5.87
N THR A 51 -3.67 10.69 5.13
CA THR A 51 -4.85 11.50 5.47
C THR A 51 -5.54 10.98 6.74
N GLU A 52 -5.77 9.66 6.87
CA GLU A 52 -6.37 9.04 8.07
C GLU A 52 -5.58 9.40 9.34
N ILE A 53 -4.25 9.33 9.28
CA ILE A 53 -3.40 9.60 10.45
C ILE A 53 -3.06 11.09 10.64
N GLY A 54 -3.70 11.99 9.90
CA GLY A 54 -3.53 13.44 10.02
C GLY A 54 -2.14 13.96 9.63
N LYS A 55 -1.45 13.28 8.72
CA LYS A 55 -0.10 13.64 8.25
C LYS A 55 -0.07 14.17 6.81
N MET A 56 -1.23 14.20 6.16
CA MET A 56 -1.41 14.75 4.83
C MET A 56 -2.76 15.44 4.73
N GLU A 57 -2.77 16.60 4.10
CA GLU A 57 -3.97 17.29 3.64
C GLU A 57 -3.92 17.32 2.11
N ILE A 58 -5.05 17.02 1.47
CA ILE A 58 -5.15 16.96 0.01
C ILE A 58 -6.18 17.97 -0.44
N SER A 59 -5.78 18.85 -1.35
CA SER A 59 -6.69 19.72 -2.09
C SER A 59 -6.96 19.15 -3.49
N ASP A 60 -8.12 19.43 -4.07
CA ASP A 60 -8.34 19.19 -5.50
C ASP A 60 -7.80 20.34 -6.36
N GLY A 61 -7.88 20.19 -7.69
CA GLY A 61 -7.41 21.20 -8.64
C GLY A 61 -8.08 22.58 -8.50
N SER A 62 -9.21 22.69 -7.79
CA SER A 62 -9.85 23.97 -7.49
C SER A 62 -9.36 24.62 -6.18
N GLY A 63 -8.49 23.93 -5.43
CA GLY A 63 -8.01 24.34 -4.12
C GLY A 63 -8.90 23.90 -2.95
N GLY A 64 -9.98 23.15 -3.21
CA GLY A 64 -10.89 22.64 -2.19
C GLY A 64 -10.28 21.46 -1.43
N LYS A 65 -10.23 21.54 -0.10
CA LYS A 65 -9.73 20.45 0.75
C LYS A 65 -10.66 19.23 0.70
N LEU A 66 -10.07 18.06 0.55
CA LEU A 66 -10.78 16.78 0.51
C LEU A 66 -10.76 16.11 1.88
N SER A 67 -11.93 15.72 2.37
CA SER A 67 -12.03 14.82 3.52
C SER A 67 -11.58 13.41 3.12
N PHE A 68 -11.23 12.57 4.10
CA PHE A 68 -10.94 11.15 3.86
C PHE A 68 -12.06 10.45 3.08
N GLN A 69 -13.32 10.71 3.45
CA GLN A 69 -14.48 10.10 2.79
C GLN A 69 -14.61 10.54 1.33
N GLU A 70 -14.37 11.83 1.06
CA GLU A 70 -14.41 12.36 -0.30
C GLU A 70 -13.28 11.82 -1.16
N LEU A 71 -12.05 11.79 -0.62
CA LEU A 71 -10.90 11.19 -1.29
C LEU A 71 -11.17 9.72 -1.62
N LEU A 72 -11.63 8.93 -0.65
CA LEU A 72 -11.98 7.52 -0.85
C LEU A 72 -13.05 7.35 -1.92
N ARG A 73 -14.08 8.19 -1.92
CA ARG A 73 -15.16 8.15 -2.91
C ARG A 73 -14.62 8.36 -4.32
N ARG A 74 -13.76 9.36 -4.53
CA ARG A 74 -13.11 9.65 -5.83
C ARG A 74 -12.20 8.51 -6.27
N LEU A 75 -11.36 7.99 -5.37
CA LEU A 75 -10.44 6.90 -5.68
C LEU A 75 -11.15 5.58 -6.00
N ARG A 76 -12.27 5.30 -5.32
CA ARG A 76 -13.08 4.08 -5.55
C ARG A 76 -13.70 4.02 -6.94
N GLN A 77 -13.95 5.16 -7.58
CA GLN A 77 -14.42 5.20 -8.97
C GLN A 77 -13.37 4.64 -9.94
N LYS A 78 -12.08 4.77 -9.62
CA LYS A 78 -10.96 4.27 -10.45
C LYS A 78 -10.54 2.85 -10.08
N ASP A 79 -10.57 2.52 -8.80
CA ASP A 79 -10.20 1.21 -8.28
C ASP A 79 -11.26 0.69 -7.29
N PRO A 80 -12.16 -0.20 -7.73
CA PRO A 80 -13.19 -0.78 -6.85
C PRO A 80 -12.61 -1.54 -5.65
N ASN A 81 -11.36 -2.03 -5.74
CA ASN A 81 -10.69 -2.75 -4.65
C ASN A 81 -9.94 -1.83 -3.68
N ILE A 82 -9.98 -0.50 -3.88
CA ILE A 82 -9.17 0.44 -3.09
C ILE A 82 -9.39 0.31 -1.58
N TRP A 83 -10.63 0.01 -1.16
CA TRP A 83 -10.95 -0.18 0.26
C TRP A 83 -10.26 -1.40 0.85
N ARG A 84 -10.34 -2.55 0.17
CA ARG A 84 -9.65 -3.79 0.57
C ARG A 84 -8.15 -3.54 0.73
N ASP A 85 -7.57 -2.92 -0.29
CA ASP A 85 -6.14 -2.70 -0.35
C ASP A 85 -5.70 -1.69 0.73
N TYR A 86 -6.52 -0.66 0.99
CA TYR A 86 -6.34 0.28 2.09
C TYR A 86 -6.36 -0.41 3.47
N VAL A 87 -7.32 -1.29 3.73
CA VAL A 87 -7.41 -2.03 5.01
C VAL A 87 -6.14 -2.83 5.28
N VAL A 88 -5.64 -3.57 4.28
CA VAL A 88 -4.39 -4.35 4.37
C VAL A 88 -3.18 -3.44 4.54
N TYR A 89 -3.09 -2.36 3.77
CA TYR A 89 -2.00 -1.39 3.87
C TYR A 89 -1.93 -0.74 5.25
N ARG A 90 -3.09 -0.33 5.78
CA ARG A 90 -3.22 0.28 7.10
C ARG A 90 -2.76 -0.66 8.20
N ASP A 91 -3.20 -1.93 8.17
CA ASP A 91 -2.75 -2.93 9.17
C ASP A 91 -1.22 -3.13 9.11
N LEU A 92 -0.66 -3.32 7.92
CA LEU A 92 0.79 -3.47 7.73
C LEU A 92 1.59 -2.25 8.23
N ARG A 93 1.15 -1.04 7.90
CA ARG A 93 1.80 0.21 8.35
C ARG A 93 1.68 0.41 9.86
N LYS A 94 0.52 0.11 10.46
CA LYS A 94 0.34 0.10 11.93
C LYS A 94 1.28 -0.88 12.60
N ARG A 95 1.55 -2.03 11.96
CA ARG A 95 2.55 -3.03 12.37
C ARG A 95 3.99 -2.66 12.04
N ARG A 96 4.27 -1.42 11.61
CA ARG A 96 5.60 -0.85 11.29
C ARG A 96 6.32 -1.51 10.10
N TYR A 97 5.61 -2.21 9.23
CA TYR A 97 6.17 -2.63 7.95
C TYR A 97 6.26 -1.43 6.99
N VAL A 98 7.23 -1.45 6.08
CA VAL A 98 7.20 -0.55 4.92
C VAL A 98 6.56 -1.28 3.76
N VAL A 99 5.56 -0.64 3.16
CA VAL A 99 4.71 -1.20 2.11
C VAL A 99 4.83 -0.30 0.89
N LYS A 100 5.23 -0.87 -0.25
CA LYS A 100 5.28 -0.21 -1.57
C LYS A 100 4.37 -0.94 -2.55
N GLU A 101 4.03 -0.26 -3.65
CA GLU A 101 3.29 -0.88 -4.75
C GLU A 101 4.03 -2.11 -5.30
N GLY A 102 3.25 -3.16 -5.54
CA GLY A 102 3.66 -4.40 -6.14
C GLY A 102 3.40 -4.46 -7.63
N PHE A 103 3.01 -5.64 -8.09
CA PHE A 103 2.95 -5.99 -9.50
C PHE A 103 1.49 -6.19 -9.90
N GLY A 104 0.85 -5.08 -10.28
CA GLY A 104 -0.55 -5.08 -10.70
C GLY A 104 -1.54 -5.15 -9.54
N LYS A 105 -2.80 -5.46 -9.87
CA LYS A 105 -3.94 -5.39 -8.94
C LYS A 105 -4.06 -6.57 -7.98
N GLU A 106 -3.35 -7.67 -8.25
CA GLU A 106 -3.43 -8.89 -7.44
C GLU A 106 -2.23 -9.02 -6.51
N LEU A 107 -1.00 -9.03 -7.03
CA LEU A 107 0.23 -8.97 -6.24
C LEU A 107 0.45 -7.52 -5.77
N ARG A 108 -0.51 -7.00 -5.01
CA ARG A 108 -0.73 -5.57 -4.82
C ARG A 108 0.42 -4.88 -4.11
N PHE A 109 1.09 -5.56 -3.18
CA PHE A 109 2.11 -4.93 -2.35
C PHE A 109 3.42 -5.71 -2.34
N ARG A 110 4.51 -4.94 -2.24
CA ARG A 110 5.83 -5.42 -1.83
C ARG A 110 6.05 -4.93 -0.41
N VAL A 111 6.35 -5.85 0.48
CA VAL A 111 6.52 -5.55 1.91
C VAL A 111 7.94 -5.85 2.34
N PHE A 112 8.55 -4.86 2.95
CA PHE A 112 9.89 -4.95 3.51
C PHE A 112 9.82 -5.42 4.94
N GLU A 113 10.71 -6.33 5.32
CA GLU A 113 10.87 -6.71 6.71
C GLU A 113 11.19 -5.49 7.59
N ARG A 114 10.75 -5.53 8.85
CA ARG A 114 10.88 -4.38 9.76
C ARG A 114 12.34 -3.97 9.91
N GLY A 115 12.61 -2.67 9.76
CA GLY A 115 13.96 -2.13 9.87
C GLY A 115 14.89 -2.42 8.68
N LYS A 116 14.40 -3.12 7.65
CA LYS A 116 15.19 -3.50 6.46
C LYS A 116 14.96 -2.61 5.25
N TYR A 117 13.95 -1.73 5.27
CA TYR A 117 13.72 -0.76 4.20
C TYR A 117 14.96 0.13 3.98
N GLY A 118 15.35 0.31 2.72
CA GLY A 118 16.57 1.03 2.32
C GLY A 118 17.87 0.25 2.49
N LYS A 119 17.83 -0.96 3.06
CA LYS A 119 19.01 -1.82 3.30
C LYS A 119 18.94 -3.14 2.54
N GLU A 120 17.75 -3.74 2.49
CA GLU A 120 17.49 -5.00 1.82
C GLU A 120 16.29 -4.86 0.87
N PRO A 121 16.18 -5.71 -0.17
CA PRO A 121 15.00 -5.75 -1.01
C PRO A 121 13.76 -6.16 -0.19
N ALA A 122 12.57 -5.89 -0.75
CA ALA A 122 11.32 -6.40 -0.15
C ALA A 122 11.41 -7.91 0.07
N LYS A 123 10.77 -8.41 1.13
CA LYS A 123 10.78 -9.84 1.49
C LYS A 123 9.51 -10.54 1.02
N TYR A 124 8.37 -9.85 1.12
CA TYR A 124 7.06 -10.43 0.83
C TYR A 124 6.42 -9.78 -0.39
N LEU A 125 5.66 -10.59 -1.13
CA LEU A 125 4.59 -10.11 -2.01
C LEU A 125 3.26 -10.43 -1.36
N VAL A 126 2.41 -9.41 -1.20
CA VAL A 126 1.12 -9.56 -0.54
C VAL A 126 0.00 -9.48 -1.57
N VAL A 127 -0.86 -10.50 -1.55
CA VAL A 127 -2.10 -10.57 -2.32
C VAL A 127 -3.29 -10.34 -1.39
N PRO A 128 -3.94 -9.17 -1.46
CA PRO A 128 -5.15 -8.91 -0.68
C PRO A 128 -6.37 -9.56 -1.34
N ILE A 129 -7.17 -10.30 -0.54
CA ILE A 129 -8.45 -10.87 -0.95
C ILE A 129 -9.51 -10.61 0.12
N PHE A 130 -10.79 -10.61 -0.27
CA PHE A 130 -11.88 -10.66 0.70
C PHE A 130 -12.12 -12.10 1.13
N GLU A 131 -12.54 -12.29 2.39
CA GLU A 131 -13.07 -13.54 2.88
C GLU A 131 -14.26 -14.00 2.02
N GLY A 132 -14.33 -15.30 1.74
CA GLY A 132 -15.34 -15.88 0.86
C GLY A 132 -15.12 -15.69 -0.63
N ARG A 133 -14.00 -15.06 -1.05
CA ARG A 133 -13.61 -15.04 -2.47
C ARG A 133 -13.08 -16.40 -2.89
N ASP A 134 -13.68 -16.98 -3.92
CA ASP A 134 -13.13 -18.18 -4.58
C ASP A 134 -11.81 -17.85 -5.29
N VAL A 135 -10.76 -18.58 -4.93
CA VAL A 135 -9.45 -18.49 -5.57
C VAL A 135 -9.11 -19.85 -6.17
N PRO A 136 -9.10 -19.99 -7.51
CA PRO A 136 -8.67 -21.23 -8.15
C PRO A 136 -7.25 -21.61 -7.75
N ILE A 137 -6.99 -22.90 -7.53
CA ILE A 137 -5.63 -23.39 -7.19
C ILE A 137 -4.59 -22.95 -8.22
N LYS A 138 -4.92 -23.01 -9.52
CA LYS A 138 -4.05 -22.51 -10.59
C LYS A 138 -3.63 -21.06 -10.39
N LYS A 139 -4.52 -20.23 -9.86
CA LYS A 139 -4.22 -18.82 -9.56
C LYS A 139 -3.23 -18.68 -8.41
N LEU A 140 -3.39 -19.51 -7.38
CA LEU A 140 -2.43 -19.58 -6.29
C LEU A 140 -1.05 -20.04 -6.80
N GLU A 141 -1.01 -21.04 -7.68
CA GLU A 141 0.23 -21.50 -8.33
C GLU A 141 0.91 -20.39 -9.14
N GLU A 142 0.15 -19.60 -9.90
CA GLU A 142 0.67 -18.42 -10.62
C GLU A 142 1.32 -17.42 -9.67
N TRP A 143 0.64 -17.03 -8.59
CA TRP A 143 1.19 -16.11 -7.59
C TRP A 143 2.44 -16.68 -6.91
N MET A 144 2.46 -17.98 -6.60
CA MET A 144 3.62 -18.65 -6.01
C MET A 144 4.80 -18.66 -6.98
N ALA A 145 4.58 -18.97 -8.26
CA ALA A 145 5.60 -18.98 -9.29
C ALA A 145 6.22 -17.59 -9.48
N ILE A 146 5.39 -16.54 -9.55
CA ILE A 146 5.85 -15.14 -9.66
C ILE A 146 6.66 -14.75 -8.42
N SER A 147 6.16 -15.05 -7.22
CA SER A 147 6.85 -14.73 -5.95
C SER A 147 8.22 -15.40 -5.86
N ARG A 148 8.29 -16.69 -6.20
CA ARG A 148 9.54 -17.46 -6.24
C ARG A 148 10.51 -16.89 -7.27
N LYS A 149 10.05 -16.56 -8.48
CA LYS A 149 10.88 -15.93 -9.53
C LYS A 149 11.52 -14.63 -9.05
N MET A 150 10.79 -13.85 -8.25
CA MET A 150 11.28 -12.58 -7.69
C MET A 150 12.05 -12.74 -6.37
N ARG A 151 12.28 -13.98 -5.92
CA ARG A 151 12.90 -14.30 -4.63
C ARG A 151 12.18 -13.58 -3.48
N LYS A 152 10.86 -13.74 -3.43
CA LYS A 152 9.95 -13.18 -2.42
C LYS A 152 9.08 -14.30 -1.87
N GLU A 153 8.65 -14.15 -0.62
CA GLU A 153 7.65 -15.01 -0.01
C GLU A 153 6.24 -14.53 -0.38
N LEU A 154 5.39 -15.45 -0.82
CA LEU A 154 3.98 -15.14 -1.08
C LEU A 154 3.21 -15.09 0.25
N VAL A 155 2.48 -13.99 0.45
CA VAL A 155 1.57 -13.81 1.58
C VAL A 155 0.19 -13.45 1.05
N ILE A 156 -0.84 -14.16 1.50
CA ILE A 156 -2.24 -13.85 1.20
C ILE A 156 -2.79 -13.09 2.41
N ALA A 157 -3.28 -11.88 2.18
CA ALA A 157 -3.94 -11.06 3.20
C ALA A 157 -5.46 -11.17 3.01
N VAL A 158 -6.12 -11.90 3.89
CA VAL A 158 -7.57 -12.12 3.87
C VAL A 158 -8.24 -11.08 4.74
N VAL A 159 -9.11 -10.27 4.12
CA VAL A 159 -9.90 -9.23 4.77
C VAL A 159 -11.30 -9.75 5.05
N ASP A 160 -11.69 -9.78 6.31
CA ASP A 160 -13.02 -10.22 6.72
C ASP A 160 -14.08 -9.10 6.59
N ARG A 161 -15.33 -9.41 6.94
CA ARG A 161 -16.44 -8.43 6.91
C ARG A 161 -16.31 -7.29 7.93
N ARG A 162 -15.46 -7.44 8.95
CA ARG A 162 -15.19 -6.46 10.00
C ARG A 162 -13.94 -5.62 9.72
N ASN A 163 -13.31 -5.79 8.56
CA ASN A 163 -12.03 -5.19 8.17
C ASN A 163 -10.84 -5.62 9.05
N GLU A 164 -10.92 -6.81 9.64
CA GLU A 164 -9.78 -7.51 10.23
C GLU A 164 -8.98 -8.21 9.14
N VAL A 165 -7.66 -8.34 9.33
CA VAL A 165 -6.75 -8.92 8.33
C VAL A 165 -6.02 -10.12 8.92
N ILE A 166 -6.18 -11.27 8.26
CA ILE A 166 -5.43 -12.50 8.56
C ILE A 166 -4.43 -12.74 7.43
N TYR A 167 -3.19 -13.06 7.79
CA TYR A 167 -2.10 -13.28 6.83
C TYR A 167 -1.71 -14.75 6.78
N TYR A 168 -1.75 -15.33 5.59
CA TYR A 168 -1.31 -16.70 5.31
C TYR A 168 -0.05 -16.68 4.45
N LYS A 169 1.00 -17.37 4.87
CA LYS A 169 2.16 -17.61 4.02
C LYS A 169 1.91 -18.86 3.18
N ALA A 170 2.08 -18.75 1.87
CA ALA A 170 1.97 -19.88 0.95
C ALA A 170 3.34 -20.24 0.37
N SER A 171 3.67 -21.53 0.41
CA SER A 171 4.94 -22.06 -0.09
C SER A 171 4.73 -23.43 -0.72
N LEU A 172 5.49 -23.72 -1.77
CA LEU A 172 5.64 -25.09 -2.27
C LEU A 172 6.50 -25.88 -1.30
N VAL A 173 6.04 -27.07 -0.93
CA VAL A 173 6.77 -28.02 -0.09
C VAL A 173 7.08 -29.25 -0.94
N ASP A 174 8.35 -29.67 -0.96
CA ASP A 174 8.72 -30.98 -1.51
C ASP A 174 8.61 -32.01 -0.38
N LEU A 175 7.62 -32.89 -0.49
CA LEU A 175 7.32 -33.91 0.52
C LEU A 175 8.37 -35.03 0.57
N ARG A 176 9.35 -35.05 -0.34
CA ARG A 176 10.40 -36.09 -0.37
C ARG A 176 11.51 -35.87 0.66
N ASN A 177 11.55 -34.72 1.33
CA ASN A 177 12.55 -34.35 2.34
C ASN A 177 11.92 -33.82 3.64
N VAL A 178 10.69 -34.25 3.96
CA VAL A 178 9.99 -33.96 5.22
C VAL A 178 9.99 -35.20 6.10
#